data_AF-A0A832HVT8-F1
#
_entry.id   AF-A0A832HVT8-F1
#
_cell.length_a   1.000
_cell.length_b   1.000
_cell.length_c   1.000
_cell.angle_alpha   90.00
_cell.angle_beta   90.00
_cell.angle_gamma   90.00
#
_symmetry.space_group_name_H-M   'P 1'
#
loop_
_entity.id
_entity.type
_entity.pdbx_description
1 polymer ?
#
loop_
_entity_poly.entity_id
_entity_poly.type
_entity_poly.pdbx_seq_one_letter_code
_entity_poly.pdbx_strand_id
1 'polypeptide(L)'
;MIFPRAIRRLESLKTPFLACLLIAAFADGAVAGDKGSQSFVRVSATDPRYFEMSDGRAYVPIGLNMIAPPGQQAWPVMKDWMEKLSAQGGNFIRVWLGNPYFDVEHSRCGEYDTAKAQRIDELLATAATLGIKVKMCMEHFRHLGEGRQAWAAKPLHLVQNGGTATNIADFFNGEKSRAQFKKKLAWYQNRFGNHSQVFGWELWNEINAVSGGDYMAWTEAMLPELHRLFPSNLCMQSLGSFDTDRVRANYRRLALMKGNDVAQVHRYLDLGASLEVCKGPVDVLAADAVREMLAAKPGKPVLLAESGAVEPRHSGPFKLYAKDTNGVILHDVLFAPFFAGAAGPGHIWHWDAYVAKNNLWWHFGRFAEAIRDMVPASEHFEPAFLQTESFRIYGLKGKRMVVLWIRDIPSDWRAELEQGRPAELISGKGIELANWWDKAQPVKARIYDPWQNKWSDAAADDGMVKLPPFRRSLVVRLLPQ
;
A
#
# COMPACT_ATOMS: atom_id res chain seq x y z
N MET A 1 64.30 -21.33 36.90
CA MET A 1 65.00 -21.75 38.12
C MET A 1 64.51 -20.87 39.27
N ILE A 2 64.19 -21.42 40.44
CA ILE A 2 63.86 -20.71 41.71
C ILE A 2 62.59 -19.80 41.70
N PHE A 3 61.54 -20.29 42.37
CA PHE A 3 60.52 -19.53 43.14
C PHE A 3 61.09 -19.28 44.57
N PRO A 4 60.67 -18.29 45.41
CA PRO A 4 59.33 -18.35 46.06
C PRO A 4 58.68 -17.04 46.63
N ARG A 5 57.39 -17.16 47.02
CA ARG A 5 56.62 -16.74 48.25
C ARG A 5 57.10 -15.50 49.08
N ALA A 6 56.25 -14.76 49.84
CA ALA A 6 54.97 -15.09 50.51
C ALA A 6 54.08 -13.82 50.74
N ILE A 7 52.74 -13.84 50.66
CA ILE A 7 51.70 -14.13 51.70
C ILE A 7 51.76 -13.26 52.98
N ARG A 8 50.69 -12.46 53.23
CA ARG A 8 50.05 -12.27 54.57
C ARG A 8 48.62 -11.70 54.51
N ARG A 9 47.92 -11.74 55.66
CA ARG A 9 46.52 -11.33 55.99
C ARG A 9 46.53 -10.59 57.34
N LEU A 10 45.51 -9.84 57.77
CA LEU A 10 44.25 -9.35 57.15
C LEU A 10 44.19 -7.81 57.38
N GLU A 11 43.16 -7.00 57.62
CA GLU A 11 41.69 -7.00 57.88
C GLU A 11 41.21 -5.56 57.48
N SER A 12 40.00 -5.31 56.95
CA SER A 12 38.80 -4.83 57.69
C SER A 12 39.05 -3.61 58.62
N LEU A 13 38.42 -2.43 58.53
CA LEU A 13 37.30 -1.84 57.72
C LEU A 13 37.61 -0.31 57.50
N LYS A 14 36.74 0.70 57.24
CA LYS A 14 35.26 0.87 57.12
C LYS A 14 34.88 2.20 56.41
N THR A 15 33.86 2.18 55.53
CA THR A 15 33.00 3.34 55.11
C THR A 15 33.66 4.53 54.34
N PRO A 16 32.88 5.35 53.57
CA PRO A 16 33.30 5.69 52.20
C PRO A 16 33.40 7.19 51.83
N PHE A 17 34.02 7.45 50.68
CA PHE A 17 33.80 8.66 49.87
C PHE A 17 33.03 8.28 48.60
N LEU A 18 31.86 8.88 48.35
CA LEU A 18 31.01 8.56 47.21
C LEU A 18 31.39 9.39 45.98
N ALA A 19 32.43 8.97 45.26
CA ALA A 19 32.77 9.55 43.96
C ALA A 19 31.86 8.95 42.87
N CYS A 20 30.86 9.70 42.42
CA CYS A 20 29.96 9.31 41.34
C CYS A 20 30.67 9.33 39.98
N LEU A 21 31.44 8.28 39.64
CA LEU A 21 31.83 8.02 38.26
C LEU A 21 30.57 7.64 37.46
N LEU A 22 30.15 8.53 36.57
CA LEU A 22 29.26 8.21 35.46
C LEU A 22 30.02 7.32 34.46
N ILE A 23 30.03 6.02 34.73
CA ILE A 23 30.46 5.01 33.75
C ILE A 23 29.41 5.02 32.63
N ALA A 24 29.76 5.65 31.51
CA ALA A 24 28.97 5.56 30.28
C ALA A 24 29.00 4.10 29.79
N ALA A 25 27.91 3.38 30.05
CA ALA A 25 27.72 2.02 29.57
C ALA A 25 27.48 2.04 28.04
N PHE A 26 28.57 2.14 27.28
CA PHE A 26 28.59 1.69 25.89
C PHE A 26 28.34 0.19 25.89
N ALA A 27 27.07 -0.19 25.75
CA ALA A 27 26.70 -1.54 25.40
C ALA A 27 27.18 -1.77 23.96
N ASP A 28 28.24 -2.57 23.79
CA ASP A 28 28.66 -3.08 22.49
C ASP A 28 27.56 -3.99 21.93
N GLY A 29 26.57 -3.36 21.29
CA GLY A 29 25.53 -4.00 20.51
C GLY A 29 26.15 -4.59 19.24
N ALA A 30 26.80 -5.75 19.40
CA ALA A 30 27.42 -6.47 18.31
C ALA A 30 26.41 -6.64 17.17
N VAL A 31 26.78 -6.16 15.97
CA VAL A 31 25.91 -6.18 14.78
C VAL A 31 25.86 -7.61 14.24
N ALA A 32 25.08 -8.45 14.91
CA ALA A 32 24.57 -9.68 14.34
C ALA A 32 23.63 -9.30 13.18
N GLY A 33 24.04 -9.61 11.94
CA GLY A 33 23.28 -9.20 10.76
C GLY A 33 21.85 -9.74 10.79
N ASP A 34 20.86 -8.84 10.71
CA ASP A 34 19.45 -9.22 10.74
C ASP A 34 19.12 -10.11 9.54
N LYS A 35 18.74 -11.36 9.82
CA LYS A 35 18.15 -12.26 8.83
C LYS A 35 16.71 -11.80 8.61
N GLY A 36 16.58 -10.78 7.77
CA GLY A 36 15.42 -9.90 7.57
C GLY A 36 14.08 -10.48 8.04
N SER A 37 13.53 -9.86 9.09
CA SER A 37 12.54 -10.46 10.00
C SER A 37 11.57 -11.50 9.41
N GLN A 38 11.46 -12.64 10.10
CA GLN A 38 10.54 -13.74 9.79
C GLN A 38 9.05 -13.38 9.99
N SER A 39 8.75 -12.13 10.31
CA SER A 39 7.40 -11.66 10.62
C SER A 39 6.57 -11.45 9.36
N PHE A 40 5.37 -12.04 9.37
CA PHE A 40 4.37 -11.97 8.31
C PHE A 40 3.45 -10.77 8.49
N VAL A 41 2.82 -10.29 7.42
CA VAL A 41 1.71 -9.32 7.52
C VAL A 41 0.40 -10.10 7.69
N ARG A 42 -0.43 -9.70 8.65
CA ARG A 42 -1.77 -10.26 8.89
C ARG A 42 -2.80 -9.15 9.13
N VAL A 43 -4.08 -9.49 9.03
CA VAL A 43 -5.18 -8.65 9.55
C VAL A 43 -5.00 -8.50 11.06
N SER A 44 -5.19 -7.29 11.60
CA SER A 44 -4.96 -7.05 13.02
C SER A 44 -6.01 -7.71 13.90
N ALA A 45 -5.55 -8.37 14.96
CA ALA A 45 -6.41 -8.96 15.99
C ALA A 45 -7.01 -7.90 16.94
N THR A 46 -6.45 -6.68 16.96
CA THR A 46 -6.95 -5.56 17.77
C THR A 46 -8.08 -4.82 17.06
N ASP A 47 -7.93 -4.56 15.76
CA ASP A 47 -8.97 -3.97 14.93
C ASP A 47 -8.83 -4.47 13.48
N PRO A 48 -9.78 -5.30 12.98
CA PRO A 48 -9.61 -5.97 11.70
C PRO A 48 -9.68 -5.03 10.49
N ARG A 49 -9.85 -3.71 10.67
CA ARG A 49 -9.74 -2.72 9.59
C ARG A 49 -8.28 -2.42 9.21
N TYR A 50 -7.30 -2.90 9.98
CA TYR A 50 -5.88 -2.59 9.80
C TYR A 50 -5.00 -3.85 9.71
N PHE A 51 -3.74 -3.65 9.34
CA PHE A 51 -2.72 -4.71 9.32
C PHE A 51 -1.78 -4.63 10.52
N GLU A 52 -1.24 -5.76 10.90
CA GLU A 52 -0.13 -5.88 11.85
C GLU A 52 0.88 -6.92 11.37
N MET A 53 2.10 -6.82 11.86
CA MET A 53 3.10 -7.86 11.77
C MET A 53 2.77 -9.00 12.73
N SER A 54 3.18 -10.23 12.41
CA SER A 54 2.96 -11.39 13.27
C SER A 54 3.67 -11.32 14.63
N ASP A 55 4.62 -10.38 14.79
CA ASP A 55 5.29 -10.01 16.05
C ASP A 55 4.57 -8.90 16.84
N GLY A 56 3.41 -8.42 16.37
CA GLY A 56 2.59 -7.40 17.02
C GLY A 56 2.90 -5.95 16.64
N ARG A 57 3.94 -5.67 15.85
CA ARG A 57 4.16 -4.30 15.32
C ARG A 57 3.04 -3.89 14.38
N ALA A 58 2.61 -2.62 14.41
CA ALA A 58 1.68 -2.09 13.42
C ALA A 58 2.27 -2.17 12.01
N TYR A 59 1.43 -2.42 11.00
CA TYR A 59 1.84 -2.39 9.60
C TYR A 59 0.91 -1.51 8.77
N VAL A 60 1.50 -0.63 7.96
CA VAL A 60 0.80 0.21 6.98
C VAL A 60 1.56 0.07 5.66
N PRO A 61 0.93 -0.39 4.56
CA PRO A 61 1.61 -0.61 3.27
C PRO A 61 1.87 0.71 2.54
N ILE A 62 2.98 1.38 2.85
CA ILE A 62 3.43 2.61 2.19
C ILE A 62 4.16 2.20 0.91
N GLY A 63 3.55 2.43 -0.24
CA GLY A 63 4.09 1.89 -1.48
C GLY A 63 3.21 2.07 -2.73
N LEU A 64 3.52 1.29 -3.75
CA LEU A 64 2.96 1.42 -5.09
C LEU A 64 2.94 0.10 -5.88
N ASN A 65 2.24 0.12 -7.02
CA ASN A 65 2.39 -0.91 -8.04
C ASN A 65 3.77 -0.76 -8.70
N MET A 66 4.55 -1.84 -8.79
CA MET A 66 5.89 -1.85 -9.40
C MET A 66 6.03 -3.14 -10.20
N ILE A 67 5.27 -3.24 -11.29
CA ILE A 67 4.85 -4.54 -11.84
C ILE A 67 6.01 -5.41 -12.33
N ALA A 68 7.02 -4.80 -12.97
CA ALA A 68 8.21 -5.45 -13.51
C ALA A 68 9.29 -4.41 -13.84
N PRO A 69 10.57 -4.81 -14.00
CA PRO A 69 11.57 -3.98 -14.65
C PRO A 69 11.25 -3.75 -16.14
N PRO A 70 11.78 -2.68 -16.76
CA PRO A 70 11.55 -2.37 -18.18
C PRO A 70 12.36 -3.29 -19.11
N GLY A 71 11.93 -4.54 -19.23
CA GLY A 71 12.51 -5.54 -20.14
C GLY A 71 13.38 -6.62 -19.46
N GLN A 72 13.81 -7.59 -20.26
CA GLN A 72 14.34 -8.89 -19.78
C GLN A 72 15.66 -8.83 -19.00
N GLN A 73 16.42 -7.73 -19.08
CA GLN A 73 17.70 -7.55 -18.40
C GLN A 73 17.72 -6.35 -17.44
N ALA A 74 16.62 -5.63 -17.28
CA ALA A 74 16.58 -4.35 -16.56
C ALA A 74 16.41 -4.48 -15.04
N TRP A 75 16.85 -5.58 -14.42
CA TRP A 75 16.78 -5.78 -12.97
C TRP A 75 17.41 -4.63 -12.15
N PRO A 76 18.59 -4.07 -12.51
CA PRO A 76 19.17 -2.93 -11.79
C PRO A 76 18.24 -1.71 -11.72
N VAL A 77 17.33 -1.54 -12.70
CA VAL A 77 16.36 -0.43 -12.72
C VAL A 77 15.25 -0.66 -11.70
N MET A 78 14.75 -1.91 -11.54
CA MET A 78 13.79 -2.22 -10.48
C MET A 78 14.43 -2.14 -9.09
N LYS A 79 15.69 -2.58 -8.95
CA LYS A 79 16.45 -2.43 -7.70
C LYS A 79 16.63 -0.96 -7.30
N ASP A 80 17.01 -0.08 -8.24
CA ASP A 80 17.08 1.37 -8.04
C ASP A 80 15.74 1.97 -7.58
N TRP A 81 14.61 1.53 -8.15
CA TRP A 81 13.27 1.95 -7.73
C TRP A 81 12.92 1.47 -6.31
N MET A 82 13.26 0.22 -5.97
CA MET A 82 13.05 -0.33 -4.62
C MET A 82 13.93 0.40 -3.58
N GLU A 83 15.17 0.72 -3.92
CA GLU A 83 16.09 1.46 -3.05
C GLU A 83 15.60 2.89 -2.81
N LYS A 84 15.15 3.59 -3.85
CA LYS A 84 14.58 4.95 -3.73
C LYS A 84 13.28 4.98 -2.94
N LEU A 85 12.46 3.94 -3.04
CA LEU A 85 11.25 3.78 -2.23
C LEU A 85 11.59 3.53 -0.74
N SER A 86 12.50 2.59 -0.46
CA SER A 86 12.93 2.23 0.90
C SER A 86 13.61 3.40 1.62
N ALA A 87 14.47 4.15 0.90
CA ALA A 87 15.11 5.37 1.41
C ALA A 87 14.12 6.50 1.76
N GLN A 88 12.83 6.35 1.40
CA GLN A 88 11.74 7.26 1.74
C GLN A 88 10.69 6.58 2.65
N GLY A 89 11.07 5.52 3.38
CA GLY A 89 10.18 4.82 4.31
C GLY A 89 9.07 4.00 3.65
N GLY A 90 9.10 3.85 2.32
CA GLY A 90 8.20 2.96 1.61
C GLY A 90 8.57 1.49 1.87
N ASN A 91 7.58 0.71 2.29
CA ASN A 91 7.73 -0.66 2.78
C ASN A 91 6.90 -1.68 1.97
N PHE A 92 6.29 -1.27 0.86
CA PHE A 92 5.38 -2.10 0.09
C PHE A 92 5.56 -1.95 -1.43
N ILE A 93 5.52 -3.06 -2.16
CA ILE A 93 5.34 -3.05 -3.62
C ILE A 93 4.35 -4.15 -4.06
N ARG A 94 3.71 -3.97 -5.22
CA ARG A 94 2.97 -5.03 -5.91
C ARG A 94 3.64 -5.38 -7.24
N VAL A 95 3.79 -6.68 -7.52
CA VAL A 95 4.31 -7.21 -8.79
C VAL A 95 3.25 -8.06 -9.50
N TRP A 96 3.34 -8.22 -10.83
CA TRP A 96 2.60 -9.27 -11.55
C TRP A 96 3.57 -10.39 -11.94
N LEU A 97 3.34 -11.59 -11.41
CA LEU A 97 4.10 -12.78 -11.75
C LEU A 97 3.80 -13.22 -13.19
N GLY A 98 2.58 -13.03 -13.68
CA GLY A 98 2.22 -13.26 -15.09
C GLY A 98 2.91 -12.32 -16.10
N ASN A 99 3.64 -11.29 -15.66
CA ASN A 99 4.42 -10.43 -16.56
C ASN A 99 5.58 -11.24 -17.21
N PRO A 100 5.88 -11.08 -18.52
CA PRO A 100 6.95 -11.82 -19.21
C PRO A 100 8.35 -11.78 -18.57
N TYR A 101 8.63 -10.84 -17.66
CA TYR A 101 9.86 -10.87 -16.85
C TYR A 101 9.84 -11.98 -15.77
N PHE A 102 8.72 -12.20 -15.09
CA PHE A 102 8.56 -13.15 -13.98
C PHE A 102 7.81 -14.45 -14.37
N ASP A 103 7.10 -14.48 -15.50
CA ASP A 103 6.12 -15.53 -15.83
C ASP A 103 6.70 -16.92 -16.02
N VAL A 104 6.68 -17.70 -14.94
CA VAL A 104 7.22 -19.06 -14.91
C VAL A 104 6.48 -20.00 -15.86
N GLU A 105 5.19 -19.79 -16.14
CA GLU A 105 4.37 -20.64 -17.02
C GLU A 105 4.13 -19.95 -18.37
N HIS A 106 5.22 -19.77 -19.13
CA HIS A 106 5.23 -19.03 -20.40
C HIS A 106 5.39 -19.93 -21.64
N SER A 107 6.09 -21.06 -21.54
CA SER A 107 6.39 -21.95 -22.68
C SER A 107 5.22 -22.87 -23.03
N ARG A 108 4.65 -23.54 -22.02
CA ARG A 108 3.54 -24.48 -22.12
C ARG A 108 2.78 -24.49 -20.79
N CYS A 109 1.48 -24.78 -20.84
CA CYS A 109 0.69 -24.96 -19.63
C CYS A 109 1.24 -26.14 -18.79
N GLY A 110 1.51 -25.88 -17.50
CA GLY A 110 2.08 -26.84 -16.56
C GLY A 110 3.59 -27.02 -16.60
N GLU A 111 4.31 -26.29 -17.46
CA GLU A 111 5.77 -26.19 -17.42
C GLU A 111 6.17 -24.90 -16.68
N TYR A 112 7.12 -24.99 -15.75
CA TYR A 112 7.49 -23.87 -14.86
C TYR A 112 8.98 -23.58 -14.93
N ASP A 113 9.32 -22.42 -15.49
CA ASP A 113 10.69 -21.95 -15.76
C ASP A 113 11.44 -21.58 -14.47
N THR A 114 12.51 -22.35 -14.18
CA THR A 114 13.34 -22.17 -12.98
C THR A 114 14.28 -20.97 -13.04
N ALA A 115 14.64 -20.48 -14.23
CA ALA A 115 15.46 -19.27 -14.40
C ALA A 115 14.62 -17.99 -14.23
N LYS A 116 13.34 -18.02 -14.60
CA LYS A 116 12.38 -16.97 -14.22
C LYS A 116 12.07 -17.02 -12.72
N ALA A 117 11.99 -18.22 -12.13
CA ALA A 117 11.82 -18.38 -10.69
C ALA A 117 12.93 -17.69 -9.89
N GLN A 118 14.19 -17.81 -10.32
CA GLN A 118 15.35 -17.15 -9.71
C GLN A 118 15.22 -15.61 -9.63
N ARG A 119 14.51 -14.98 -10.58
CA ARG A 119 14.25 -13.53 -10.55
C ARG A 119 13.26 -13.14 -9.45
N ILE A 120 12.36 -14.04 -9.10
CA ILE A 120 11.43 -13.86 -7.97
C ILE A 120 12.18 -14.08 -6.64
N ASP A 121 13.12 -15.03 -6.59
CA ASP A 121 14.02 -15.19 -5.42
C ASP A 121 14.89 -13.93 -5.21
N GLU A 122 15.48 -13.39 -6.28
CA GLU A 122 16.28 -12.15 -6.23
C GLU A 122 15.44 -10.93 -5.80
N LEU A 123 14.20 -10.83 -6.29
CA LEU A 123 13.22 -9.84 -5.85
C LEU A 123 12.92 -9.95 -4.35
N LEU A 124 12.62 -11.15 -3.85
CA LEU A 124 12.26 -11.37 -2.45
C LEU A 124 13.44 -11.20 -1.50
N ALA A 125 14.67 -11.55 -1.93
CA ALA A 125 15.89 -11.29 -1.19
C ALA A 125 16.20 -9.77 -1.12
N THR A 126 16.07 -9.06 -2.24
CA THR A 126 16.25 -7.61 -2.29
C THR A 126 15.20 -6.88 -1.44
N ALA A 127 13.94 -7.32 -1.52
CA ALA A 127 12.86 -6.82 -0.66
C ALA A 127 13.16 -7.04 0.83
N ALA A 128 13.72 -8.20 1.22
CA ALA A 128 14.17 -8.45 2.58
C ALA A 128 15.24 -7.45 3.04
N THR A 129 16.25 -7.15 2.22
CA THR A 129 17.31 -6.18 2.56
C THR A 129 16.82 -4.73 2.65
N LEU A 130 15.68 -4.41 2.04
CA LEU A 130 15.11 -3.05 1.97
C LEU A 130 13.90 -2.86 2.89
N GLY A 131 13.52 -3.88 3.67
CA GLY A 131 12.34 -3.83 4.55
C GLY A 131 10.99 -3.82 3.81
N ILE A 132 10.98 -4.21 2.53
CA ILE A 132 9.81 -4.15 1.65
C ILE A 132 9.03 -5.47 1.70
N LYS A 133 7.71 -5.40 1.80
CA LYS A 133 6.79 -6.51 1.58
C LYS A 133 6.23 -6.47 0.15
N VAL A 134 6.14 -7.63 -0.48
CA VAL A 134 5.74 -7.79 -1.88
C VAL A 134 4.34 -8.41 -1.95
N LYS A 135 3.39 -7.72 -2.59
CA LYS A 135 2.09 -8.31 -2.99
C LYS A 135 2.28 -9.04 -4.33
N MET A 136 1.95 -10.32 -4.34
CA MET A 136 2.26 -11.26 -5.41
C MET A 136 1.01 -11.54 -6.25
N CYS A 137 0.78 -10.77 -7.32
CA CYS A 137 -0.35 -11.00 -8.24
C CYS A 137 0.01 -12.08 -9.26
N MET A 138 -0.71 -13.21 -9.25
CA MET A 138 -0.30 -14.40 -9.99
C MET A 138 -0.52 -14.30 -11.51
N GLU A 139 -1.66 -13.78 -11.95
CA GLU A 139 -2.01 -13.61 -13.36
C GLU A 139 -2.68 -12.26 -13.64
N HIS A 140 -2.65 -11.83 -14.90
CA HIS A 140 -3.28 -10.58 -15.35
C HIS A 140 -3.96 -10.70 -16.73
N PHE A 141 -3.98 -11.90 -17.32
CA PHE A 141 -4.49 -12.07 -18.68
C PHE A 141 -6.01 -11.93 -18.74
N ARG A 142 -6.48 -11.48 -19.91
CA ARG A 142 -7.90 -11.17 -20.20
C ARG A 142 -8.50 -12.08 -21.27
N HIS A 143 -7.65 -12.67 -22.13
CA HIS A 143 -8.06 -13.52 -23.24
C HIS A 143 -7.05 -14.65 -23.52
N LEU A 144 -7.46 -15.71 -24.22
CA LEU A 144 -6.59 -16.83 -24.60
C LEU A 144 -6.07 -16.70 -26.05
N GLY A 145 -6.32 -15.58 -26.72
CA GLY A 145 -5.81 -15.28 -28.06
C GLY A 145 -6.83 -14.61 -28.98
N GLU A 146 -8.11 -14.60 -28.58
CA GLU A 146 -9.22 -13.99 -29.32
C GLU A 146 -9.25 -12.44 -29.25
N GLY A 147 -8.49 -11.85 -28.31
CA GLY A 147 -8.47 -10.41 -28.07
C GLY A 147 -7.31 -9.66 -28.73
N ARG A 148 -7.45 -8.34 -28.86
CA ARG A 148 -6.46 -7.46 -29.53
C ARG A 148 -5.27 -7.04 -28.66
N GLN A 149 -5.34 -7.23 -27.34
CA GLN A 149 -4.31 -6.77 -26.40
C GLN A 149 -3.27 -7.88 -26.16
N ALA A 150 -2.20 -7.92 -26.97
CA ALA A 150 -1.19 -8.98 -26.91
C ALA A 150 -0.55 -9.17 -25.51
N TRP A 151 -0.40 -8.09 -24.73
CA TRP A 151 0.10 -8.14 -23.34
C TRP A 151 -0.85 -8.86 -22.36
N ALA A 152 -2.12 -9.01 -22.72
CA ALA A 152 -3.17 -9.65 -21.92
C ALA A 152 -3.61 -11.02 -22.49
N ALA A 153 -2.81 -11.60 -23.39
CA ALA A 153 -3.07 -12.91 -24.01
C ALA A 153 -2.31 -14.03 -23.27
N LYS A 154 -2.93 -15.18 -23.02
CA LYS A 154 -2.26 -16.38 -22.44
C LYS A 154 -2.55 -17.66 -23.25
N PRO A 155 -2.19 -17.72 -24.54
CA PRO A 155 -2.64 -18.77 -25.47
C PRO A 155 -2.19 -20.18 -25.12
N LEU A 156 -1.14 -20.35 -24.31
CA LEU A 156 -0.67 -21.66 -23.83
C LEU A 156 -1.73 -22.47 -23.05
N HIS A 157 -2.77 -21.83 -22.51
CA HIS A 157 -3.87 -22.54 -21.86
C HIS A 157 -4.91 -23.13 -22.84
N LEU A 158 -4.85 -22.81 -24.14
CA LEU A 158 -5.71 -23.44 -25.15
C LEU A 158 -5.33 -24.90 -25.40
N VAL A 159 -6.32 -25.80 -25.51
CA VAL A 159 -6.11 -27.22 -25.84
C VAL A 159 -5.27 -27.42 -27.11
N GLN A 160 -5.48 -26.59 -28.15
CA GLN A 160 -4.70 -26.67 -29.40
C GLN A 160 -3.20 -26.36 -29.22
N ASN A 161 -2.83 -25.71 -28.10
CA ASN A 161 -1.45 -25.37 -27.73
C ASN A 161 -0.91 -26.28 -26.60
N GLY A 162 -1.60 -27.39 -26.30
CA GLY A 162 -1.26 -28.30 -25.20
C GLY A 162 -1.82 -27.89 -23.82
N GLY A 163 -2.72 -26.92 -23.78
CA GLY A 163 -3.41 -26.45 -22.57
C GLY A 163 -4.64 -27.28 -22.19
N THR A 164 -5.54 -26.67 -21.42
CA THR A 164 -6.70 -27.36 -20.80
C THR A 164 -8.06 -26.78 -21.16
N ALA A 165 -8.11 -25.56 -21.71
CA ALA A 165 -9.34 -24.83 -22.02
C ALA A 165 -9.56 -24.70 -23.54
N THR A 166 -10.81 -24.64 -23.97
CA THR A 166 -11.20 -24.29 -25.34
C THR A 166 -11.38 -22.78 -25.54
N ASN A 167 -11.63 -22.02 -24.46
CA ASN A 167 -11.81 -20.57 -24.43
C ASN A 167 -11.73 -20.06 -22.97
N ILE A 168 -11.83 -18.74 -22.75
CA ILE A 168 -11.82 -18.15 -21.39
C ILE A 168 -12.94 -18.67 -20.47
N ALA A 169 -14.15 -18.89 -20.97
CA ALA A 169 -15.25 -19.39 -20.13
C ALA A 169 -14.99 -20.82 -19.67
N ASP A 170 -14.42 -21.66 -20.53
CA ASP A 170 -13.96 -23.01 -20.19
C ASP A 170 -12.76 -22.98 -19.21
N PHE A 171 -11.86 -21.99 -19.31
CA PHE A 171 -10.78 -21.81 -18.32
C PHE A 171 -11.31 -21.55 -16.90
N PHE A 172 -12.31 -20.67 -16.75
CA PHE A 172 -12.88 -20.33 -15.44
C PHE A 172 -13.93 -21.32 -14.94
N ASN A 173 -14.65 -22.01 -15.82
CA ASN A 173 -15.71 -22.94 -15.43
C ASN A 173 -15.25 -24.40 -15.38
N GLY A 174 -14.34 -24.81 -16.28
CA GLY A 174 -13.93 -26.19 -16.49
C GLY A 174 -13.00 -26.75 -15.42
N GLU A 175 -13.30 -27.97 -14.96
CA GLU A 175 -12.55 -28.65 -13.89
C GLU A 175 -11.07 -28.86 -14.23
N LYS A 176 -10.75 -29.14 -15.51
CA LYS A 176 -9.37 -29.36 -15.97
C LYS A 176 -8.50 -28.12 -15.78
N SER A 177 -9.01 -26.94 -16.18
CA SER A 177 -8.30 -25.67 -16.02
C SER A 177 -8.25 -25.20 -14.57
N ARG A 178 -9.33 -25.42 -13.80
CA ARG A 178 -9.32 -25.22 -12.34
C ARG A 178 -8.24 -26.07 -11.66
N ALA A 179 -8.19 -27.38 -11.94
CA ALA A 179 -7.18 -28.28 -11.40
C ALA A 179 -5.75 -27.92 -11.84
N GLN A 180 -5.59 -27.46 -13.09
CA GLN A 180 -4.30 -27.00 -13.61
C GLN A 180 -3.82 -25.71 -12.93
N PHE A 181 -4.71 -24.75 -12.68
CA PHE A 181 -4.39 -23.57 -11.87
C PHE A 181 -3.99 -23.95 -10.43
N LYS A 182 -4.67 -24.93 -9.82
CA LYS A 182 -4.26 -25.45 -8.50
C LYS A 182 -2.84 -26.06 -8.49
N LYS A 183 -2.37 -26.66 -9.59
CA LYS A 183 -0.96 -27.08 -9.71
C LYS A 183 0.00 -25.89 -9.72
N LYS A 184 -0.36 -24.78 -10.38
CA LYS A 184 0.43 -23.52 -10.34
C LYS A 184 0.50 -22.96 -8.92
N LEU A 185 -0.62 -22.95 -8.19
CA LEU A 185 -0.64 -22.56 -6.77
C LEU A 185 0.30 -23.44 -5.93
N ALA A 186 0.22 -24.77 -6.11
CA ALA A 186 1.07 -25.73 -5.40
C ALA A 186 2.55 -25.61 -5.78
N TRP A 187 2.88 -25.26 -7.03
CA TRP A 187 4.26 -25.03 -7.45
C TRP A 187 4.84 -23.75 -6.83
N TYR A 188 4.08 -22.64 -6.82
CA TYR A 188 4.48 -21.42 -6.10
C TYR A 188 4.63 -21.69 -4.60
N GLN A 189 3.75 -22.51 -4.00
CA GLN A 189 3.84 -22.92 -2.60
C GLN A 189 5.09 -23.75 -2.32
N ASN A 190 5.47 -24.68 -3.20
CA ASN A 190 6.63 -25.53 -3.03
C ASN A 190 7.97 -24.76 -3.13
N ARG A 191 8.03 -23.66 -3.90
CA ARG A 191 9.24 -22.83 -4.00
C ARG A 191 9.28 -21.69 -2.98
N PHE A 192 8.25 -20.87 -2.95
CA PHE A 192 8.23 -19.63 -2.15
C PHE A 192 7.47 -19.82 -0.83
N GLY A 193 6.39 -20.61 -0.85
CA GLY A 193 5.62 -20.98 0.32
C GLY A 193 5.19 -19.79 1.17
N ASN A 194 5.24 -19.98 2.49
CA ASN A 194 5.05 -18.90 3.46
C ASN A 194 6.34 -18.07 3.60
N HIS A 195 6.70 -17.29 2.57
CA HIS A 195 7.82 -16.35 2.64
C HIS A 195 7.41 -15.09 3.42
N SER A 196 8.15 -14.70 4.46
CA SER A 196 7.76 -13.57 5.34
C SER A 196 7.69 -12.23 4.62
N GLN A 197 8.46 -12.04 3.53
CA GLN A 197 8.41 -10.82 2.73
C GLN A 197 7.24 -10.77 1.73
N VAL A 198 6.44 -11.83 1.60
CA VAL A 198 5.18 -11.72 0.84
C VAL A 198 4.13 -11.06 1.74
N PHE A 199 3.66 -9.87 1.34
CA PHE A 199 2.52 -9.19 1.95
C PHE A 199 1.27 -10.07 1.85
N GLY A 200 1.04 -10.60 0.65
CA GLY A 200 -0.08 -11.46 0.33
C GLY A 200 -0.05 -11.91 -1.13
N TRP A 201 -0.79 -12.98 -1.39
CA TRP A 201 -0.98 -13.54 -2.72
C TRP A 201 -2.31 -13.06 -3.29
N GLU A 202 -2.27 -12.57 -4.52
CA GLU A 202 -3.45 -12.13 -5.27
C GLU A 202 -3.68 -13.06 -6.46
N LEU A 203 -4.89 -13.64 -6.53
CA LEU A 203 -5.24 -14.61 -7.58
C LEU A 203 -5.12 -14.02 -8.99
N TRP A 204 -5.58 -12.79 -9.19
CA TRP A 204 -5.63 -12.13 -10.48
C TRP A 204 -5.57 -10.60 -10.35
N ASN A 205 -5.10 -9.96 -11.42
CA ASN A 205 -5.27 -8.54 -11.67
C ASN A 205 -6.58 -8.29 -12.44
N GLU A 206 -7.50 -7.53 -11.86
CA GLU A 206 -8.75 -7.09 -12.50
C GLU A 206 -9.57 -8.23 -13.12
N ILE A 207 -9.90 -9.29 -12.37
CA ILE A 207 -10.43 -10.54 -12.96
C ILE A 207 -11.73 -10.34 -13.78
N ASN A 208 -12.52 -9.30 -13.52
CA ASN A 208 -13.70 -8.93 -14.30
C ASN A 208 -13.42 -8.30 -15.68
N ALA A 209 -12.14 -8.17 -16.08
CA ALA A 209 -11.73 -7.73 -17.42
C ALA A 209 -11.56 -8.90 -18.41
N VAL A 210 -11.84 -10.13 -18.00
CA VAL A 210 -11.78 -11.33 -18.86
C VAL A 210 -13.00 -11.43 -19.79
N SER A 211 -12.86 -12.13 -20.92
CA SER A 211 -13.89 -12.23 -21.96
C SER A 211 -15.09 -13.14 -21.64
N GLY A 212 -15.09 -13.90 -20.52
CA GLY A 212 -16.21 -14.77 -20.13
C GLY A 212 -15.96 -15.65 -18.90
N GLY A 213 -16.89 -16.56 -18.62
CA GLY A 213 -16.87 -17.46 -17.46
C GLY A 213 -17.35 -16.82 -16.16
N ASP A 214 -17.69 -17.63 -15.15
CA ASP A 214 -18.02 -17.11 -13.81
C ASP A 214 -16.74 -16.99 -12.97
N TYR A 215 -16.04 -15.87 -13.17
CA TYR A 215 -14.85 -15.51 -12.41
C TYR A 215 -15.13 -15.29 -10.92
N MET A 216 -16.38 -15.02 -10.51
CA MET A 216 -16.73 -14.85 -9.11
C MET A 216 -16.88 -16.20 -8.41
N ALA A 217 -17.59 -17.15 -9.00
CA ALA A 217 -17.65 -18.53 -8.51
C ALA A 217 -16.27 -19.23 -8.58
N TRP A 218 -15.45 -18.91 -9.58
CA TRP A 218 -14.04 -19.35 -9.61
C TRP A 218 -13.24 -18.74 -8.45
N THR A 219 -13.39 -17.45 -8.16
CA THR A 219 -12.71 -16.78 -7.04
C THR A 219 -13.14 -17.38 -5.69
N GLU A 220 -14.44 -17.61 -5.49
CA GLU A 220 -15.00 -18.28 -4.30
C GLU A 220 -14.47 -19.71 -4.12
N ALA A 221 -14.14 -20.41 -5.21
CA ALA A 221 -13.53 -21.74 -5.18
C ALA A 221 -11.99 -21.74 -5.01
N MET A 222 -11.31 -20.64 -5.36
CA MET A 222 -9.83 -20.56 -5.35
C MET A 222 -9.25 -19.84 -4.13
N LEU A 223 -9.96 -18.89 -3.51
CA LEU A 223 -9.50 -18.26 -2.27
C LEU A 223 -9.31 -19.26 -1.10
N PRO A 224 -10.19 -20.25 -0.87
CA PRO A 224 -9.97 -21.28 0.15
C PRO A 224 -8.75 -22.17 -0.16
N GLU A 225 -8.47 -22.43 -1.44
CA GLU A 225 -7.29 -23.19 -1.88
C GLU A 225 -6.00 -22.38 -1.67
N LEU A 226 -6.04 -21.07 -1.94
CA LEU A 226 -4.92 -20.16 -1.72
C LEU A 226 -4.58 -20.10 -0.21
N HIS A 227 -5.58 -19.94 0.67
CA HIS A 227 -5.39 -20.04 2.12
C HIS A 227 -4.83 -21.39 2.57
N ARG A 228 -5.29 -22.50 1.97
CA ARG A 228 -4.82 -23.86 2.29
C ARG A 228 -3.33 -24.04 1.96
N LEU A 229 -2.82 -23.32 0.96
CA LEU A 229 -1.44 -23.41 0.49
C LEU A 229 -0.52 -22.36 1.15
N PHE A 230 -1.03 -21.16 1.43
CA PHE A 230 -0.26 -20.03 1.98
C PHE A 230 -0.80 -19.54 3.34
N PRO A 231 -0.95 -20.41 4.36
CA PRO A 231 -1.68 -20.11 5.60
C PRO A 231 -1.02 -19.07 6.52
N SER A 232 0.11 -18.47 6.13
CA SER A 232 0.76 -17.37 6.87
C SER A 232 0.81 -16.05 6.09
N ASN A 233 0.31 -16.00 4.85
CA ASN A 233 0.22 -14.76 4.05
C ASN A 233 -1.25 -14.40 3.81
N LEU A 234 -1.52 -13.11 3.57
CA LEU A 234 -2.85 -12.64 3.17
C LEU A 234 -3.25 -13.23 1.79
N CYS A 235 -4.50 -13.63 1.64
CA CYS A 235 -5.07 -14.19 0.41
C CYS A 235 -6.13 -13.24 -0.16
N MET A 236 -6.00 -12.82 -1.42
CA MET A 236 -6.88 -11.79 -1.99
C MET A 236 -7.15 -11.91 -3.50
N GLN A 237 -8.06 -11.07 -3.98
CA GLN A 237 -8.42 -10.90 -5.39
C GLN A 237 -8.65 -9.40 -5.69
N SER A 238 -8.47 -8.98 -6.94
CA SER A 238 -8.84 -7.65 -7.40
C SER A 238 -9.92 -7.65 -8.48
N LEU A 239 -10.66 -6.53 -8.55
CA LEU A 239 -11.50 -6.16 -9.68
C LEU A 239 -10.91 -4.90 -10.33
N GLY A 240 -11.20 -4.69 -11.60
CA GLY A 240 -10.80 -3.50 -12.33
C GLY A 240 -11.57 -2.25 -11.95
N SER A 241 -11.03 -1.12 -12.44
CA SER A 241 -11.48 0.25 -12.21
C SER A 241 -12.96 0.41 -11.84
N PHE A 242 -13.23 0.95 -10.64
CA PHE A 242 -14.55 1.33 -10.17
C PHE A 242 -14.94 2.70 -10.74
N ASP A 243 -15.16 2.72 -12.07
CA ASP A 243 -15.51 3.89 -12.89
C ASP A 243 -16.98 3.93 -13.36
N THR A 244 -17.78 2.94 -12.94
CA THR A 244 -19.19 2.77 -13.33
C THR A 244 -19.99 2.07 -12.24
N ASP A 245 -21.26 2.44 -12.05
CA ASP A 245 -22.16 1.77 -11.09
C ASP A 245 -22.39 0.29 -11.42
N ARG A 246 -22.17 -0.12 -12.69
CA ARG A 246 -22.32 -1.52 -13.11
C ARG A 246 -21.38 -2.49 -12.36
N VAL A 247 -20.23 -2.03 -11.85
CA VAL A 247 -19.30 -2.91 -11.09
C VAL A 247 -19.50 -2.86 -9.58
N ARG A 248 -20.32 -1.91 -9.06
CA ARG A 248 -20.64 -1.69 -7.64
C ARG A 248 -21.07 -2.97 -6.91
N ALA A 249 -21.95 -3.77 -7.54
CA ALA A 249 -22.44 -5.02 -6.97
C ALA A 249 -21.34 -6.08 -6.84
N ASN A 250 -20.44 -6.17 -7.83
CA ASN A 250 -19.34 -7.14 -7.82
C ASN A 250 -18.27 -6.75 -6.79
N TYR A 251 -17.96 -5.46 -6.67
CA TYR A 251 -17.13 -4.92 -5.59
C TYR A 251 -17.69 -5.27 -4.20
N ARG A 252 -19.00 -5.07 -3.99
CA ARG A 252 -19.65 -5.45 -2.73
C ARG A 252 -19.61 -6.97 -2.47
N ARG A 253 -19.85 -7.81 -3.48
CA ARG A 253 -19.72 -9.29 -3.36
C ARG A 253 -18.28 -9.68 -2.99
N LEU A 254 -17.27 -9.10 -3.64
CA LEU A 254 -15.87 -9.44 -3.37
C LEU A 254 -15.38 -8.93 -2.00
N ALA A 255 -15.77 -7.72 -1.60
CA ALA A 255 -15.45 -7.16 -0.29
C ALA A 255 -15.97 -8.05 0.85
N LEU A 256 -17.18 -8.61 0.70
CA LEU A 256 -17.82 -9.50 1.68
C LEU A 256 -17.45 -10.98 1.53
N MET A 257 -16.68 -11.35 0.49
CA MET A 257 -16.33 -12.74 0.21
C MET A 257 -15.48 -13.37 1.33
N LYS A 258 -15.81 -14.60 1.72
CA LYS A 258 -15.04 -15.38 2.70
C LYS A 258 -13.71 -15.79 2.09
N GLY A 259 -12.62 -15.57 2.82
CA GLY A 259 -11.25 -15.87 2.37
C GLY A 259 -10.67 -14.87 1.37
N ASN A 260 -11.36 -13.75 1.10
CA ASN A 260 -10.72 -12.56 0.54
C ASN A 260 -10.33 -11.67 1.71
N ASP A 261 -9.07 -11.69 2.14
CA ASP A 261 -8.62 -11.01 3.36
C ASP A 261 -8.62 -9.48 3.26
N VAL A 262 -8.58 -8.93 2.04
CA VAL A 262 -8.48 -7.48 1.80
C VAL A 262 -9.60 -7.02 0.88
N ALA A 263 -10.34 -6.02 1.32
CA ALA A 263 -11.35 -5.32 0.52
C ALA A 263 -10.68 -4.29 -0.38
N GLN A 264 -10.16 -4.77 -1.52
CA GLN A 264 -9.44 -3.94 -2.49
C GLN A 264 -10.38 -3.18 -3.44
N VAL A 265 -10.04 -1.94 -3.75
CA VAL A 265 -10.67 -1.12 -4.80
C VAL A 265 -9.62 -0.50 -5.70
N HIS A 266 -9.89 -0.48 -7.01
CA HIS A 266 -9.09 0.21 -8.01
C HIS A 266 -9.91 1.41 -8.50
N ARG A 267 -9.38 2.64 -8.46
CA ARG A 267 -10.07 3.81 -9.06
C ARG A 267 -9.08 4.89 -9.45
N TYR A 268 -9.30 5.49 -10.61
CA TYR A 268 -8.40 6.44 -11.26
C TYR A 268 -9.13 7.75 -11.60
N LEU A 269 -8.34 8.80 -11.80
CA LEU A 269 -8.73 9.92 -12.65
C LEU A 269 -8.80 9.42 -14.11
N ASP A 270 -10.02 9.28 -14.64
CA ASP A 270 -10.31 8.86 -16.02
C ASP A 270 -11.44 9.73 -16.58
N LEU A 271 -11.12 10.61 -17.54
CA LEU A 271 -12.12 11.50 -18.16
C LEU A 271 -13.14 10.76 -19.04
N GLY A 272 -12.88 9.50 -19.38
CA GLY A 272 -13.78 8.57 -20.07
C GLY A 272 -14.64 7.71 -19.15
N ALA A 273 -14.52 7.85 -17.82
CA ALA A 273 -15.34 7.16 -16.81
C ALA A 273 -16.84 7.49 -16.91
N SER A 274 -17.68 6.59 -16.40
CA SER A 274 -19.13 6.85 -16.24
C SER A 274 -19.44 7.63 -14.97
N LEU A 275 -18.70 7.41 -13.88
CA LEU A 275 -18.85 8.13 -12.62
C LEU A 275 -18.14 9.49 -12.68
N GLU A 276 -18.89 10.57 -12.47
CA GLU A 276 -18.35 11.94 -12.47
C GLU A 276 -17.25 12.16 -11.41
N VAL A 277 -17.29 11.43 -10.29
CA VAL A 277 -16.24 11.52 -9.26
C VAL A 277 -14.86 11.18 -9.84
N CYS A 278 -14.77 10.25 -10.78
CA CYS A 278 -13.52 9.85 -11.45
C CYS A 278 -12.96 10.93 -12.40
N LYS A 279 -13.63 12.07 -12.54
CA LYS A 279 -13.20 13.21 -13.37
C LYS A 279 -12.81 14.43 -12.53
N GLY A 280 -13.15 14.43 -11.23
CA GLY A 280 -12.93 15.54 -10.30
C GLY A 280 -11.53 15.56 -9.66
N PRO A 281 -11.39 16.24 -8.50
CA PRO A 281 -10.15 16.23 -7.72
C PRO A 281 -9.75 14.83 -7.27
N VAL A 282 -8.44 14.56 -7.24
CA VAL A 282 -7.89 13.23 -6.97
C VAL A 282 -8.11 12.80 -5.53
N ASP A 283 -8.06 13.74 -4.57
CA ASP A 283 -8.36 13.44 -3.17
C ASP A 283 -9.81 13.00 -2.98
N VAL A 284 -10.75 13.63 -3.69
CA VAL A 284 -12.18 13.30 -3.63
C VAL A 284 -12.45 11.91 -4.20
N LEU A 285 -11.92 11.58 -5.39
CA LEU A 285 -12.16 10.28 -6.01
C LEU A 285 -11.53 9.11 -5.25
N ALA A 286 -10.35 9.35 -4.64
CA ALA A 286 -9.62 8.38 -3.84
C ALA A 286 -10.29 8.14 -2.48
N ALA A 287 -10.73 9.20 -1.79
CA ALA A 287 -11.49 9.08 -0.55
C ALA A 287 -12.87 8.44 -0.75
N ASP A 288 -13.56 8.77 -1.85
CA ASP A 288 -14.86 8.18 -2.19
C ASP A 288 -14.75 6.66 -2.44
N ALA A 289 -13.70 6.21 -3.15
CA ALA A 289 -13.47 4.78 -3.38
C ALA A 289 -13.32 3.98 -2.08
N VAL A 290 -12.66 4.57 -1.06
CA VAL A 290 -12.54 3.97 0.28
C VAL A 290 -13.89 3.96 1.01
N ARG A 291 -14.65 5.06 0.95
CA ARG A 291 -15.98 5.17 1.58
C ARG A 291 -16.96 4.15 1.02
N GLU A 292 -16.97 3.95 -0.30
CA GLU A 292 -17.80 2.95 -0.98
C GLU A 292 -17.53 1.52 -0.46
N MET A 293 -16.25 1.17 -0.25
CA MET A 293 -15.87 -0.13 0.30
C MET A 293 -16.18 -0.24 1.80
N LEU A 294 -15.98 0.83 2.58
CA LEU A 294 -16.33 0.86 4.01
C LEU A 294 -17.85 0.80 4.24
N ALA A 295 -18.66 1.39 3.35
CA ALA A 295 -20.12 1.34 3.40
C ALA A 295 -20.68 -0.08 3.24
N ALA A 296 -19.95 -0.98 2.58
CA ALA A 296 -20.27 -2.40 2.53
C ALA A 296 -20.06 -3.12 3.89
N LYS A 297 -19.40 -2.48 4.87
CA LYS A 297 -19.00 -3.01 6.18
C LYS A 297 -18.27 -4.36 6.10
N PRO A 298 -17.13 -4.45 5.37
CA PRO A 298 -16.52 -5.72 5.00
C PRO A 298 -15.79 -6.45 6.14
N GLY A 299 -15.65 -5.83 7.32
CA GLY A 299 -15.08 -6.47 8.52
C GLY A 299 -13.59 -6.84 8.41
N LYS A 300 -12.87 -6.20 7.48
CA LYS A 300 -11.49 -6.50 7.08
C LYS A 300 -10.80 -5.23 6.55
N PRO A 301 -9.48 -5.23 6.28
CA PRO A 301 -8.77 -4.06 5.77
C PRO A 301 -9.25 -3.62 4.39
N VAL A 302 -9.42 -2.31 4.18
CA VAL A 302 -9.72 -1.69 2.88
C VAL A 302 -8.45 -1.07 2.31
N LEU A 303 -8.19 -1.26 1.00
CA LEU A 303 -7.08 -0.62 0.29
C LEU A 303 -7.54 -0.08 -1.08
N LEU A 304 -7.13 1.15 -1.41
CA LEU A 304 -7.11 1.66 -2.78
C LEU A 304 -5.87 1.09 -3.47
N ALA A 305 -5.96 -0.16 -3.93
CA ALA A 305 -4.84 -0.98 -4.38
C ALA A 305 -4.30 -0.59 -5.77
N GLU A 306 -5.09 0.19 -6.54
CA GLU A 306 -4.62 0.91 -7.72
C GLU A 306 -5.28 2.29 -7.81
N SER A 307 -4.48 3.32 -8.10
CA SER A 307 -4.97 4.67 -8.41
C SER A 307 -3.95 5.50 -9.20
N GLY A 308 -4.27 6.77 -9.43
CA GLY A 308 -3.53 7.69 -10.27
C GLY A 308 -4.44 8.27 -11.34
N ALA A 309 -3.90 8.47 -12.54
CA ALA A 309 -4.60 9.03 -13.68
C ALA A 309 -4.29 8.25 -14.96
N VAL A 310 -5.29 8.13 -15.83
CA VAL A 310 -5.18 7.46 -17.14
C VAL A 310 -5.73 8.36 -18.25
N GLU A 311 -5.27 8.13 -19.47
CA GLU A 311 -5.98 8.59 -20.67
C GLU A 311 -7.34 7.88 -20.81
N PRO A 312 -8.36 8.53 -21.38
CA PRO A 312 -9.75 8.08 -21.35
C PRO A 312 -9.96 6.59 -21.62
N ARG A 313 -10.72 5.92 -20.74
CA ARG A 313 -11.00 4.47 -20.77
C ARG A 313 -9.73 3.61 -20.69
N HIS A 314 -8.80 3.98 -19.81
CA HIS A 314 -7.54 3.26 -19.59
C HIS A 314 -6.71 3.05 -20.87
N SER A 315 -6.70 4.05 -21.76
CA SER A 315 -6.00 3.97 -23.05
C SER A 315 -4.49 4.21 -22.97
N GLY A 316 -3.98 4.65 -21.81
CA GLY A 316 -2.55 4.79 -21.50
C GLY A 316 -2.30 5.67 -20.27
N PRO A 317 -1.03 5.93 -19.91
CA PRO A 317 -0.68 6.86 -18.84
C PRO A 317 -1.10 8.30 -19.17
N PHE A 318 -1.66 9.01 -18.19
CA PHE A 318 -2.19 10.37 -18.36
C PHE A 318 -1.15 11.37 -18.87
N LYS A 319 -1.47 12.08 -19.96
CA LYS A 319 -0.52 12.99 -20.64
C LYS A 319 0.00 14.11 -19.73
N LEU A 320 -0.80 14.57 -18.77
CA LEU A 320 -0.41 15.65 -17.86
C LEU A 320 0.60 15.21 -16.79
N TYR A 321 0.92 13.91 -16.64
CA TYR A 321 2.03 13.46 -15.78
C TYR A 321 3.36 14.12 -16.15
N ALA A 322 3.59 14.46 -17.43
CA ALA A 322 4.79 15.18 -17.85
C ALA A 322 4.89 16.61 -17.31
N LYS A 323 3.79 17.19 -16.82
CA LYS A 323 3.76 18.50 -16.13
C LYS A 323 3.82 18.37 -14.61
N ASP A 324 3.37 17.24 -14.04
CA ASP A 324 3.28 17.04 -12.59
C ASP A 324 4.62 16.65 -11.95
N THR A 325 5.62 17.52 -12.09
CA THR A 325 6.96 17.39 -11.50
C THR A 325 6.96 17.59 -9.99
N ASN A 326 5.88 18.15 -9.43
CA ASN A 326 5.67 18.31 -7.98
C ASN A 326 4.95 17.12 -7.35
N GLY A 327 4.29 16.25 -8.12
CA GLY A 327 3.62 15.04 -7.63
C GLY A 327 2.27 15.30 -6.94
N VAL A 328 1.48 16.26 -7.42
CA VAL A 328 0.16 16.62 -6.85
C VAL A 328 -0.81 15.43 -6.91
N ILE A 329 -0.82 14.67 -8.02
CA ILE A 329 -1.67 13.47 -8.16
C ILE A 329 -1.20 12.37 -7.19
N LEU A 330 0.11 12.15 -7.04
CA LEU A 330 0.68 11.17 -6.11
C LEU A 330 0.36 11.52 -4.66
N HIS A 331 0.50 12.78 -4.27
CA HIS A 331 0.22 13.27 -2.93
C HIS A 331 -1.22 12.97 -2.52
N ASP A 332 -2.19 13.32 -3.38
CA ASP A 332 -3.61 13.07 -3.11
C ASP A 332 -3.94 11.57 -3.05
N VAL A 333 -3.31 10.75 -3.93
CA VAL A 333 -3.43 9.28 -3.88
C VAL A 333 -2.87 8.68 -2.59
N LEU A 334 -1.77 9.21 -2.06
CA LEU A 334 -1.19 8.71 -0.81
C LEU A 334 -2.02 9.09 0.41
N PHE A 335 -2.36 10.38 0.55
CA PHE A 335 -2.98 10.88 1.77
C PHE A 335 -4.49 10.59 1.86
N ALA A 336 -5.27 10.85 0.81
CA ALA A 336 -6.73 10.81 0.90
C ALA A 336 -7.32 9.45 1.35
N PRO A 337 -6.83 8.28 0.87
CA PRO A 337 -7.38 6.98 1.25
C PRO A 337 -7.23 6.67 2.73
N PHE A 338 -6.02 6.89 3.29
CA PHE A 338 -5.75 6.61 4.70
C PHE A 338 -6.62 7.47 5.61
N PHE A 339 -6.68 8.77 5.34
CA PHE A 339 -7.51 9.72 6.09
C PHE A 339 -9.02 9.57 5.84
N ALA A 340 -9.43 8.81 4.81
CA ALA A 340 -10.80 8.35 4.60
C ALA A 340 -11.13 7.01 5.31
N GLY A 341 -10.17 6.40 6.02
CA GLY A 341 -10.36 5.18 6.81
C GLY A 341 -9.80 3.89 6.19
N ALA A 342 -8.97 3.97 5.15
CA ALA A 342 -8.28 2.80 4.61
C ALA A 342 -7.16 2.29 5.54
N ALA A 343 -6.75 1.05 5.32
CA ALA A 343 -5.67 0.39 6.04
C ALA A 343 -4.26 0.90 5.65
N GLY A 344 -4.18 1.83 4.69
CA GLY A 344 -2.95 2.42 4.20
C GLY A 344 -3.20 3.50 3.14
N PRO A 345 -2.13 4.07 2.57
CA PRO A 345 -2.23 5.00 1.46
C PRO A 345 -2.76 4.31 0.20
N GLY A 346 -3.17 5.09 -0.81
CA GLY A 346 -3.46 4.56 -2.13
C GLY A 346 -2.19 4.16 -2.87
N HIS A 347 -2.25 3.05 -3.60
CA HIS A 347 -1.11 2.52 -4.35
C HIS A 347 -1.16 3.02 -5.78
N ILE A 348 -0.36 4.05 -6.08
CA ILE A 348 -0.24 4.61 -7.43
C ILE A 348 0.12 3.50 -8.45
N TRP A 349 -0.51 3.55 -9.63
CA TRP A 349 -0.35 2.56 -10.69
C TRP A 349 0.89 2.79 -11.55
N HIS A 350 1.17 4.03 -11.96
CA HIS A 350 2.25 4.35 -12.89
C HIS A 350 3.59 4.65 -12.18
N TRP A 351 4.28 3.60 -11.70
CA TRP A 351 5.60 3.80 -11.09
C TRP A 351 6.65 4.27 -12.09
N ASP A 352 6.64 3.76 -13.31
CA ASP A 352 7.63 4.04 -14.34
C ASP A 352 7.35 5.37 -15.06
N ALA A 353 6.14 5.52 -15.61
CA ALA A 353 5.75 6.63 -16.46
C ALA A 353 5.52 7.95 -15.72
N TYR A 354 5.44 7.91 -14.39
CA TYR A 354 5.17 9.07 -13.53
C TYR A 354 6.11 9.15 -12.32
N VAL A 355 6.05 8.20 -11.36
CA VAL A 355 6.80 8.32 -10.08
C VAL A 355 8.32 8.37 -10.31
N ALA A 356 8.87 7.39 -11.03
CA ALA A 356 10.29 7.29 -11.34
C ALA A 356 10.72 8.41 -12.30
N LYS A 357 9.94 8.63 -13.37
CA LYS A 357 10.20 9.65 -14.40
C LYS A 357 10.32 11.07 -13.84
N ASN A 358 9.50 11.40 -12.84
CA ASN A 358 9.49 12.71 -12.19
C ASN A 358 10.24 12.71 -10.83
N ASN A 359 10.91 11.61 -10.46
CA ASN A 359 11.66 11.43 -9.21
C ASN A 359 10.84 11.74 -7.92
N LEU A 360 9.57 11.33 -7.90
CA LEU A 360 8.59 11.71 -6.87
C LEU A 360 8.66 10.90 -5.56
N TRP A 361 9.68 10.06 -5.39
CA TRP A 361 9.82 9.13 -4.26
C TRP A 361 9.73 9.80 -2.88
N TRP A 362 10.11 11.08 -2.78
CA TRP A 362 10.07 11.85 -1.55
C TRP A 362 8.66 11.97 -0.93
N HIS A 363 7.59 11.81 -1.72
CA HIS A 363 6.21 11.79 -1.25
C HIS A 363 5.90 10.61 -0.31
N PHE A 364 6.49 9.44 -0.53
CA PHE A 364 6.35 8.31 0.41
C PHE A 364 6.93 8.68 1.79
N GLY A 365 8.04 9.42 1.80
CA GLY A 365 8.66 9.96 3.02
C GLY A 365 7.77 10.98 3.73
N ARG A 366 7.03 11.81 2.98
CA ARG A 366 6.05 12.74 3.56
C ARG A 366 4.87 12.03 4.20
N PHE A 367 4.37 10.98 3.56
CA PHE A 367 3.30 10.16 4.14
C PHE A 367 3.79 9.41 5.39
N ALA A 368 4.98 8.79 5.33
CA ALA A 368 5.59 8.09 6.46
C ALA A 368 5.86 9.01 7.66
N GLU A 369 6.34 10.23 7.43
CA GLU A 369 6.49 11.28 8.45
C GLU A 369 5.13 11.69 9.04
N ALA A 370 4.13 11.95 8.18
CA ALA A 370 2.78 12.32 8.60
C ALA A 370 2.11 11.26 9.49
N ILE A 371 2.43 9.98 9.33
CA ILE A 371 1.90 8.86 10.15
C ILE A 371 2.89 8.25 11.16
N ARG A 372 4.09 8.84 11.35
CA ARG A 372 5.09 8.30 12.31
C ARG A 372 4.51 8.13 13.71
N ASP A 373 4.89 7.06 14.40
CA ASP A 373 4.48 6.71 15.78
C ASP A 373 2.98 6.39 15.95
N MET A 374 2.20 6.35 14.88
CA MET A 374 0.79 5.94 14.94
C MET A 374 0.65 4.41 14.97
N VAL A 375 -0.27 3.92 15.81
CA VAL A 375 -0.71 2.51 15.85
C VAL A 375 -2.21 2.47 15.54
N PRO A 376 -2.61 2.45 14.25
CA PRO A 376 -4.00 2.71 13.85
C PRO A 376 -5.03 1.76 14.47
N ALA A 377 -4.68 0.48 14.59
CA ALA A 377 -5.55 -0.52 15.22
C ALA A 377 -5.86 -0.19 16.69
N SER A 378 -4.90 0.33 17.46
CA SER A 378 -5.10 0.69 18.87
C SER A 378 -5.82 2.02 19.08
N GLU A 379 -5.89 2.87 18.05
CA GLU A 379 -6.71 4.09 18.07
C GLU A 379 -8.17 3.81 17.66
N HIS A 380 -8.42 2.71 16.92
CA HIS A 380 -9.73 2.33 16.37
C HIS A 380 -10.40 3.42 15.53
N PHE A 381 -9.61 4.19 14.79
CA PHE A 381 -10.05 5.43 14.13
C PHE A 381 -11.42 5.38 13.44
N GLU A 382 -12.28 6.35 13.74
CA GLU A 382 -13.53 6.60 13.02
C GLU A 382 -13.29 7.70 11.97
N PRO A 383 -13.51 7.43 10.66
CA PRO A 383 -13.31 8.42 9.61
C PRO A 383 -14.44 9.43 9.58
N ALA A 384 -14.08 10.71 9.54
CA ALA A 384 -14.98 11.86 9.48
C ALA A 384 -14.51 12.86 8.41
N PHE A 385 -15.42 13.73 7.97
CA PHE A 385 -15.17 14.67 6.88
C PHE A 385 -15.88 16.00 7.12
N LEU A 386 -15.20 17.09 6.78
CA LEU A 386 -15.76 18.44 6.79
C LEU A 386 -15.23 19.20 5.57
N GLN A 387 -16.05 20.05 4.96
CA GLN A 387 -15.64 20.94 3.88
C GLN A 387 -15.96 22.39 4.26
N THR A 388 -14.97 23.27 4.11
CA THR A 388 -15.14 24.72 4.18
C THR A 388 -15.16 25.32 2.76
N GLU A 389 -15.29 26.64 2.63
CA GLU A 389 -15.11 27.32 1.34
C GLU A 389 -13.68 27.20 0.78
N SER A 390 -12.69 26.91 1.62
CA SER A 390 -11.26 26.99 1.26
C SER A 390 -10.54 25.64 1.26
N PHE A 391 -11.00 24.67 2.05
CA PHE A 391 -10.35 23.36 2.20
C PHE A 391 -11.32 22.25 2.61
N ARG A 392 -11.02 21.04 2.14
CA ARG A 392 -11.56 19.76 2.58
C ARG A 392 -10.72 19.22 3.74
N ILE A 393 -11.36 18.66 4.76
CA ILE A 393 -10.70 18.02 5.90
C ILE A 393 -11.12 16.55 5.93
N TYR A 394 -10.15 15.66 5.78
CA TYR A 394 -10.31 14.22 5.97
C TYR A 394 -9.72 13.87 7.35
N GLY A 395 -10.54 13.38 8.27
CA GLY A 395 -10.15 13.20 9.67
C GLY A 395 -10.36 11.79 10.18
N LEU A 396 -9.46 11.35 11.06
CA LEU A 396 -9.53 10.08 11.77
C LEU A 396 -9.64 10.37 13.26
N LYS A 397 -10.82 10.13 13.86
CA LYS A 397 -11.07 10.30 15.30
C LYS A 397 -10.70 9.03 16.05
N GLY A 398 -9.66 9.07 16.89
CA GLY A 398 -9.14 7.91 17.62
C GLY A 398 -9.27 8.03 19.14
N LYS A 399 -9.11 6.90 19.84
CA LYS A 399 -9.20 6.82 21.31
C LYS A 399 -8.34 7.85 22.02
N ARG A 400 -7.07 8.01 21.64
CA ARG A 400 -6.15 9.00 22.23
C ARG A 400 -6.03 10.22 21.33
N MET A 401 -5.69 10.03 20.05
CA MET A 401 -5.41 11.12 19.12
C MET A 401 -6.54 11.35 18.10
N VAL A 402 -6.60 12.56 17.54
CA VAL A 402 -7.31 12.83 16.28
C VAL A 402 -6.28 13.30 15.27
N VAL A 403 -6.31 12.75 14.04
CA VAL A 403 -5.41 13.20 12.97
C VAL A 403 -6.21 13.63 11.76
N LEU A 404 -5.88 14.80 11.22
CA LEU A 404 -6.61 15.47 10.15
C LEU A 404 -5.65 15.74 9.00
N TRP A 405 -6.06 15.43 7.78
CA TRP A 405 -5.42 15.93 6.57
C TRP A 405 -6.31 17.00 5.97
N ILE A 406 -5.78 18.22 5.93
CA ILE A 406 -6.44 19.40 5.39
C ILE A 406 -5.89 19.58 3.98
N ARG A 407 -6.74 19.47 2.97
CA ARG A 407 -6.41 19.65 1.54
C ARG A 407 -7.20 20.85 1.02
N ASP A 408 -6.53 21.80 0.38
CA ASP A 408 -7.23 22.96 -0.17
C ASP A 408 -8.17 22.60 -1.34
N ILE A 409 -9.09 23.51 -1.65
CA ILE A 409 -10.04 23.37 -2.75
C ILE A 409 -9.51 23.96 -4.07
N PRO A 410 -8.81 25.12 -4.11
CA PRO A 410 -8.37 25.74 -5.36
C PRO A 410 -7.28 24.99 -6.16
N SER A 411 -6.37 24.26 -5.51
CA SER A 411 -5.38 23.38 -6.15
C SER A 411 -5.97 21.99 -6.36
N ASP A 412 -6.40 21.71 -7.59
CA ASP A 412 -6.58 20.36 -8.10
C ASP A 412 -5.71 20.12 -9.35
N TRP A 413 -5.82 18.93 -9.94
CA TRP A 413 -5.08 18.60 -11.15
C TRP A 413 -5.45 19.49 -12.35
N ARG A 414 -6.67 20.05 -12.39
CA ARG A 414 -7.09 20.97 -13.47
C ARG A 414 -6.43 22.32 -13.27
N ALA A 415 -6.48 22.86 -12.05
CA ALA A 415 -5.82 24.12 -11.71
C ALA A 415 -4.33 24.06 -12.05
N GLU A 416 -3.58 23.10 -11.47
CA GLU A 416 -2.12 23.10 -11.57
C GLU A 416 -1.58 22.50 -12.88
N LEU A 417 -2.21 21.46 -13.44
CA LEU A 417 -1.65 20.71 -14.58
C LEU A 417 -2.32 21.03 -15.91
N GLU A 418 -3.65 21.15 -15.95
CA GLU A 418 -4.36 21.51 -17.17
C GLU A 418 -4.16 23.01 -17.47
N GLN A 419 -4.52 23.86 -16.50
CA GLN A 419 -4.60 25.31 -16.61
C GLN A 419 -3.30 26.05 -16.24
N GLY A 420 -2.37 25.39 -15.53
CA GLY A 420 -1.09 25.97 -15.13
C GLY A 420 -1.18 27.05 -14.03
N ARG A 421 -2.29 27.12 -13.30
CA ARG A 421 -2.47 28.02 -12.14
C ARG A 421 -1.80 27.39 -10.91
N PRO A 422 -0.73 27.97 -10.34
CA PRO A 422 -0.04 27.38 -9.20
C PRO A 422 -0.88 27.47 -7.92
N ALA A 423 -0.71 26.51 -7.01
CA ALA A 423 -1.36 26.52 -5.71
C ALA A 423 -1.09 27.83 -4.92
N GLU A 424 -2.16 28.53 -4.52
CA GLU A 424 -2.10 29.84 -3.84
C GLU A 424 -1.77 29.71 -2.35
N LEU A 425 -1.34 30.81 -1.70
CA LEU A 425 -0.99 30.78 -0.27
C LEU A 425 -2.23 31.07 0.59
N ILE A 426 -2.80 30.04 1.20
CA ILE A 426 -3.86 30.15 2.20
C ILE A 426 -3.24 30.61 3.52
N SER A 427 -3.81 31.64 4.14
CA SER A 427 -3.40 32.17 5.45
C SER A 427 -4.62 32.69 6.23
N GLY A 428 -4.46 32.95 7.53
CA GLY A 428 -5.55 33.47 8.38
C GLY A 428 -6.71 32.49 8.61
N LYS A 429 -6.51 31.19 8.40
CA LYS A 429 -7.53 30.14 8.59
C LYS A 429 -7.24 29.34 9.86
N GLY A 430 -8.28 28.68 10.39
CA GLY A 430 -8.21 27.79 11.54
C GLY A 430 -9.12 26.57 11.37
N ILE A 431 -9.07 25.65 12.33
CA ILE A 431 -10.05 24.60 12.51
C ILE A 431 -10.73 24.74 13.88
N GLU A 432 -12.05 24.65 13.90
CA GLU A 432 -12.85 24.64 15.13
C GLU A 432 -12.66 23.29 15.84
N LEU A 433 -12.24 23.32 17.10
CA LEU A 433 -11.96 22.12 17.88
C LEU A 433 -13.22 21.31 18.17
N ALA A 434 -14.37 21.95 18.38
CA ALA A 434 -15.64 21.28 18.71
C ALA A 434 -16.07 20.23 17.65
N ASN A 435 -15.70 20.41 16.38
CA ASN A 435 -16.00 19.45 15.32
C ASN A 435 -15.14 18.17 15.43
N TRP A 436 -13.97 18.25 16.06
CA TRP A 436 -12.92 17.23 16.02
C TRP A 436 -12.59 16.60 17.38
N TRP A 437 -12.63 17.38 18.46
CA TRP A 437 -12.21 17.02 19.81
C TRP A 437 -13.36 17.27 20.80
N ASP A 438 -14.06 16.18 21.12
CA ASP A 438 -15.19 16.09 22.05
C ASP A 438 -14.77 15.72 23.49
N LYS A 439 -13.47 15.58 23.72
CA LYS A 439 -12.89 15.12 24.99
C LYS A 439 -12.67 16.29 25.93
N ALA A 440 -13.08 16.14 27.20
CA ALA A 440 -12.90 17.15 28.24
C ALA A 440 -11.43 17.43 28.66
N GLN A 441 -10.46 16.80 28.00
CA GLN A 441 -9.03 17.00 28.25
C GLN A 441 -8.50 18.18 27.42
N PRO A 442 -7.64 19.05 27.97
CA PRO A 442 -6.92 20.06 27.19
C PRO A 442 -6.17 19.43 26.02
N VAL A 443 -6.15 20.13 24.88
CA VAL A 443 -5.62 19.60 23.61
C VAL A 443 -4.29 20.26 23.24
N LYS A 444 -3.31 19.44 22.85
CA LYS A 444 -2.08 19.88 22.18
C LYS A 444 -2.24 19.65 20.68
N ALA A 445 -2.10 20.72 19.89
CA ALA A 445 -2.05 20.61 18.44
C ALA A 445 -0.60 20.59 17.93
N ARG A 446 -0.33 19.73 16.95
CA ARG A 446 0.91 19.72 16.16
C ARG A 446 0.55 19.70 14.68
N ILE A 447 1.18 20.54 13.89
CA ILE A 447 0.90 20.72 12.47
C ILE A 447 2.14 20.38 11.66
N TYR A 448 1.97 19.51 10.68
CA TYR A 448 2.97 19.12 9.68
C TYR A 448 2.62 19.72 8.33
N ASP A 449 3.60 20.33 7.67
CA ASP A 449 3.54 20.65 6.25
C ASP A 449 4.30 19.57 5.45
N PRO A 450 3.60 18.70 4.68
CA PRO A 450 4.22 17.70 3.82
C PRO A 450 5.12 18.27 2.73
N TRP A 451 4.85 19.49 2.26
CA TRP A 451 5.59 20.13 1.17
C TRP A 451 6.89 20.75 1.67
N GLN A 452 6.91 21.24 2.92
CA GLN A 452 8.11 21.74 3.60
C GLN A 452 8.84 20.69 4.47
N ASN A 453 8.25 19.50 4.66
CA ASN A 453 8.70 18.46 5.59
C ASN A 453 8.88 18.94 7.04
N LYS A 454 8.02 19.85 7.51
CA LYS A 454 8.22 20.58 8.77
C LYS A 454 7.06 20.39 9.73
N TRP A 455 7.37 19.94 10.95
CA TRP A 455 6.47 20.05 12.10
C TRP A 455 6.59 21.42 12.77
N SER A 456 5.45 21.92 13.25
CA SER A 456 5.33 23.06 14.17
C SER A 456 4.28 22.72 15.22
N ASP A 457 4.51 23.10 16.47
CA ASP A 457 3.49 22.99 17.51
C ASP A 457 2.53 24.20 17.35
N ALA A 458 1.24 24.00 17.65
CA ALA A 458 0.21 25.01 17.50
C ALA A 458 -0.64 25.14 18.76
N ALA A 459 -1.05 26.38 19.07
CA ALA A 459 -1.92 26.66 20.21
C ALA A 459 -3.40 26.36 19.88
N ALA A 460 -4.17 26.13 20.93
CA ALA A 460 -5.60 25.85 20.91
C ALA A 460 -6.31 26.97 21.68
N ASP A 461 -6.49 28.11 21.02
CA ASP A 461 -7.00 29.35 21.62
C ASP A 461 -8.48 29.51 21.26
N ASP A 462 -9.33 29.92 22.20
CA ASP A 462 -10.75 30.25 21.96
C ASP A 462 -11.55 29.17 21.19
N GLY A 463 -11.20 27.89 21.40
CA GLY A 463 -11.83 26.76 20.71
C GLY A 463 -11.35 26.53 19.27
N MET A 464 -10.27 27.18 18.83
CA MET A 464 -9.72 27.13 17.48
C MET A 464 -8.22 26.77 17.46
N VAL A 465 -7.83 25.91 16.53
CA VAL A 465 -6.42 25.71 16.17
C VAL A 465 -6.11 26.52 14.91
N LYS A 466 -5.23 27.51 15.05
CA LYS A 466 -4.79 28.38 13.95
C LYS A 466 -3.85 27.62 13.01
N LEU A 467 -4.09 27.69 11.71
CA LEU A 467 -3.25 27.03 10.71
C LEU A 467 -2.10 27.97 10.27
N PRO A 468 -0.85 27.49 10.15
CA PRO A 468 0.21 28.25 9.51
C PRO A 468 -0.10 28.46 8.02
N PRO A 469 0.46 29.51 7.38
CA PRO A 469 0.27 29.70 5.94
C PRO A 469 0.76 28.50 5.12
N PHE A 470 -0.08 27.98 4.22
CA PHE A 470 0.18 26.77 3.44
C PHE A 470 -0.37 26.88 2.01
N ARG A 471 0.09 26.03 1.09
CA ARG A 471 -0.34 26.08 -0.33
C ARG A 471 -1.23 24.94 -0.80
N ARG A 472 -1.02 23.71 -0.33
CA ARG A 472 -1.75 22.52 -0.81
C ARG A 472 -2.37 21.70 0.32
N SER A 473 -1.57 21.32 1.31
CA SER A 473 -2.10 20.56 2.45
C SER A 473 -1.31 20.71 3.72
N LEU A 474 -1.97 20.46 4.84
CA LEU A 474 -1.38 20.26 6.16
C LEU A 474 -1.87 18.94 6.76
N VAL A 475 -1.09 18.35 7.67
CA VAL A 475 -1.59 17.32 8.60
C VAL A 475 -1.60 17.90 10.02
N VAL A 476 -2.74 17.84 10.69
CA VAL A 476 -2.90 18.28 12.08
C VAL A 476 -3.09 17.06 12.97
N ARG A 477 -2.26 16.91 14.00
CA ARG A 477 -2.45 15.98 15.11
C ARG A 477 -2.99 16.74 16.31
N LEU A 478 -4.13 16.31 16.82
CA LEU A 478 -4.69 16.71 18.11
C LEU A 478 -4.43 15.58 19.11
N LEU A 479 -3.79 15.92 20.23
CA LEU A 479 -3.37 15.03 21.30
C LEU A 479 -3.88 15.59 22.64
N PRO A 480 -3.98 14.78 23.72
CA PRO A 480 -4.03 15.33 25.06
C PRO A 480 -2.78 16.17 25.35
N GLN A 481 -2.88 17.17 26.23
CA GLN A 481 -1.72 17.86 26.82
C GLN A 481 -1.04 16.99 27.87
#